data_AF-A0A1B6IYP1-F1
#
_entry.id   AF-A0A1B6IYP1-F1
#
_cell.length_a   1.000
_cell.length_b   1.000
_cell.length_c   1.000
_cell.angle_alpha   90.00
_cell.angle_beta   90.00
_cell.angle_gamma   90.00
#
_symmetry.space_group_name_H-M   'P 1'
#
loop_
_entity.id
_entity.type
_entity.pdbx_description
1 polymer ?
#
loop_
_entity_poly.entity_id
_entity_poly.type
_entity_poly.pdbx_seq_one_letter_code
_entity_poly.pdbx_strand_id
1 'polypeptide(L)'
;QDHIDRVVLQKGEFEVKDLIARFTTDIIATCAFGLEVNSIENRDDEFYRVGQLIFVPKRSTIPKVFLFRNFPLTAKLLNITFFHPKVSETLSSIIKETIRYRKENNVTRNDFVDLLLKVKENQSLEDDEEKHAVEQKGACKLTNLLKTGTQDNKDLVKDQLTLEEMTAQAFVFFAAGFETAASTTSFCLYELAKNPSVQERLRQEIDEV
;
A
#
# COMPACT_ATOMS: atom_id res chain seq x y z
N GLN A 1 18.18 -16.68 -6.39
CA GLN A 1 18.16 -17.56 -7.58
C GLN A 1 17.48 -18.91 -7.28
N ASP A 2 17.90 -19.61 -6.22
CA ASP A 2 17.52 -21.00 -5.93
C ASP A 2 16.01 -21.36 -5.86
N HIS A 3 15.11 -20.44 -5.51
CA HIS A 3 13.69 -20.76 -5.33
C HIS A 3 12.90 -20.74 -6.65
N ILE A 4 13.13 -19.73 -7.51
CA ILE A 4 12.49 -19.69 -8.84
C ILE A 4 12.91 -20.93 -9.61
N ASP A 5 14.19 -21.29 -9.58
CA ASP A 5 14.68 -22.50 -10.22
C ASP A 5 14.01 -23.76 -9.63
N ARG A 6 13.85 -23.87 -8.30
CA ARG A 6 13.12 -25.01 -7.70
C ARG A 6 11.66 -25.10 -8.12
N VAL A 7 10.92 -23.98 -8.12
CA VAL A 7 9.49 -23.95 -8.46
C VAL A 7 9.25 -24.13 -9.96
N VAL A 8 10.10 -23.50 -10.79
CA VAL A 8 10.03 -23.54 -12.26
C VAL A 8 10.48 -24.89 -12.80
N LEU A 9 11.57 -25.46 -12.29
CA LEU A 9 12.13 -26.72 -12.79
C LEU A 9 11.34 -27.96 -12.35
N GLN A 10 10.55 -27.90 -11.27
CA GLN A 10 9.78 -29.07 -10.80
C GLN A 10 8.42 -29.27 -11.49
N LYS A 11 7.75 -28.20 -11.93
CA LYS A 11 6.39 -28.28 -12.51
C LYS A 11 6.30 -27.92 -14.00
N GLY A 12 7.37 -27.41 -14.60
CA GLY A 12 7.42 -27.03 -16.02
C GLY A 12 6.63 -25.77 -16.38
N GLU A 13 5.59 -25.43 -15.62
CA GLU A 13 4.72 -24.27 -15.82
C GLU A 13 4.39 -23.59 -14.49
N PHE A 14 4.24 -22.26 -14.50
CA PHE A 14 3.85 -21.46 -13.34
C PHE A 14 3.00 -20.25 -13.76
N GLU A 15 2.15 -19.79 -12.85
CA GLU A 15 1.34 -18.60 -13.06
C GLU A 15 2.16 -17.34 -12.73
N VAL A 16 2.58 -16.61 -13.76
CA VAL A 16 3.41 -15.40 -13.61
C VAL A 16 2.73 -14.36 -12.73
N LYS A 17 1.42 -14.13 -12.90
CA LYS A 17 0.68 -13.12 -12.13
C LYS A 17 0.68 -13.41 -10.64
N ASP A 18 0.47 -14.67 -10.26
CA ASP A 18 0.50 -15.12 -8.87
C ASP A 18 1.89 -14.94 -8.24
N LEU A 19 2.95 -15.32 -8.96
CA LEU A 19 4.33 -15.16 -8.50
C LEU A 19 4.70 -13.69 -8.28
N ILE A 20 4.42 -12.83 -9.27
CA ILE A 20 4.73 -11.41 -9.15
C ILE A 20 3.88 -10.75 -8.07
N ALA A 21 2.59 -11.10 -7.93
CA ALA A 21 1.75 -10.56 -6.85
C ALA A 21 2.34 -10.85 -5.46
N ARG A 22 2.88 -12.05 -5.24
CA ARG A 22 3.55 -12.41 -3.98
C ARG A 22 4.84 -11.64 -3.77
N PHE A 23 5.66 -11.53 -4.81
CA PHE A 23 6.89 -10.74 -4.75
C PHE A 23 6.60 -9.25 -4.44
N THR A 24 5.62 -8.66 -5.12
CA THR A 24 5.17 -7.28 -4.84
C THR A 24 4.64 -7.13 -3.41
N THR A 25 3.94 -8.15 -2.90
CA THR A 25 3.45 -8.16 -1.51
C THR A 25 4.59 -8.09 -0.51
N ASP A 26 5.64 -8.91 -0.68
CA ASP A 26 6.80 -8.92 0.22
C ASP A 26 7.55 -7.59 0.17
N ILE A 27 7.68 -6.97 -1.02
CA ILE A 27 8.23 -5.62 -1.17
C ILE A 27 7.40 -4.62 -0.37
N ILE A 28 6.08 -4.59 -0.54
CA ILE A 28 5.21 -3.63 0.16
C ILE A 28 5.22 -3.88 1.67
N ALA A 29 5.17 -5.12 2.12
CA ALA A 29 5.25 -5.47 3.53
C ALA A 29 6.55 -4.91 4.16
N THR A 30 7.67 -5.06 3.45
CA THR A 30 8.98 -4.59 3.92
C THR A 30 9.07 -3.06 3.90
N CYS A 31 8.72 -2.41 2.78
CA CYS A 31 8.94 -0.97 2.60
C CYS A 31 7.84 -0.09 3.22
N ALA A 32 6.62 -0.60 3.35
CA ALA A 32 5.49 0.17 3.85
C ALA A 32 5.15 -0.13 5.30
N PHE A 33 5.35 -1.37 5.75
CA PHE A 33 4.96 -1.81 7.10
C PHE A 33 6.15 -2.24 7.96
N GLY A 34 7.35 -2.32 7.37
CA GLY A 34 8.55 -2.80 8.05
C GLY A 34 8.42 -4.25 8.50
N LEU A 35 7.64 -5.06 7.79
CA LEU A 35 7.40 -6.47 8.07
C LEU A 35 8.20 -7.34 7.11
N GLU A 36 8.81 -8.39 7.65
CA GLU A 36 9.43 -9.43 6.84
C GLU A 36 8.41 -10.53 6.59
N VAL A 37 8.00 -10.64 5.33
CA VAL A 37 7.02 -11.62 4.85
C VAL A 37 7.69 -12.44 3.76
N ASN A 38 7.34 -13.72 3.69
CA ASN A 38 7.83 -14.64 2.68
C ASN A 38 6.64 -15.28 1.95
N SER A 39 5.88 -14.43 1.23
CA SER A 39 4.67 -14.84 0.52
C SER A 39 4.98 -15.76 -0.67
N ILE A 40 6.22 -15.71 -1.18
CA ILE A 40 6.68 -16.57 -2.27
C ILE A 40 6.67 -18.04 -1.83
N GLU A 41 7.23 -18.33 -0.65
CA GLU A 41 7.26 -19.70 -0.10
C GLU A 41 5.95 -20.07 0.61
N ASN A 42 5.38 -19.14 1.37
CA ASN A 42 4.16 -19.37 2.13
C ASN A 42 2.93 -18.76 1.45
N ARG A 43 2.17 -19.60 0.74
CA ARG A 43 0.94 -19.21 0.05
C ARG A 43 -0.19 -18.76 1.00
N ASP A 44 -0.15 -19.20 2.25
CA ASP A 44 -1.19 -18.93 3.25
C ASP A 44 -0.85 -17.75 4.17
N ASP A 45 0.15 -16.96 3.80
CA ASP A 45 0.52 -15.76 4.54
C ASP A 45 -0.69 -14.81 4.72
N GLU A 46 -0.87 -14.33 5.95
CA GLU A 46 -2.03 -13.51 6.31
C GLU A 46 -2.05 -12.19 5.53
N PHE A 47 -0.87 -11.58 5.35
CA PHE A 47 -0.73 -10.29 4.66
C PHE A 47 -1.06 -10.43 3.18
N TYR A 48 -0.58 -11.49 2.52
CA TYR A 48 -0.96 -11.80 1.14
C TYR A 48 -2.47 -12.04 0.97
N ARG A 49 -3.08 -12.83 1.86
CA ARG A 49 -4.53 -13.09 1.83
C ARG A 49 -5.35 -11.82 2.03
N VAL A 50 -4.91 -10.93 2.93
CA VAL A 50 -5.54 -9.62 3.12
C VAL A 50 -5.43 -8.77 1.86
N GLY A 51 -4.29 -8.77 1.18
CA GLY A 51 -4.11 -8.08 -0.11
C GLY A 51 -5.12 -8.52 -1.18
N GLN A 52 -5.33 -9.82 -1.32
CA GLN A 52 -6.34 -10.34 -2.26
C GLN A 52 -7.78 -9.91 -1.89
N LEU A 53 -8.10 -9.82 -0.59
CA LEU A 53 -9.43 -9.41 -0.13
C LEU A 53 -9.78 -7.94 -0.43
N ILE A 54 -8.79 -7.09 -0.71
CA ILE A 54 -9.00 -5.68 -1.10
C ILE A 54 -9.78 -5.60 -2.42
N PHE A 55 -9.48 -6.50 -3.35
CA PHE A 55 -10.00 -6.47 -4.72
C PHE A 55 -11.20 -7.39 -4.95
N VAL A 56 -11.58 -8.19 -3.95
CA VAL A 56 -12.74 -9.08 -4.02
C VAL A 56 -13.91 -8.46 -3.24
N PRO A 57 -14.81 -7.71 -3.90
CA PRO A 57 -15.96 -7.15 -3.21
C PRO A 57 -16.87 -8.28 -2.70
N LYS A 58 -17.28 -8.20 -1.44
CA LYS A 58 -18.28 -9.12 -0.88
C LYS A 58 -19.58 -8.99 -1.67
N ARG A 59 -20.34 -10.07 -1.86
CA ARG A 59 -21.66 -10.01 -2.55
C ARG A 59 -22.63 -9.02 -1.89
N SER A 60 -22.50 -8.80 -0.59
CA SER A 60 -23.25 -7.77 0.16
C SER A 60 -22.83 -6.33 -0.16
N THR A 61 -21.67 -6.11 -0.78
CA THR A 61 -21.15 -4.80 -1.18
C THR A 61 -21.80 -4.30 -2.47
N ILE A 62 -22.19 -5.20 -3.38
CA ILE A 62 -22.83 -4.84 -4.66
C ILE A 62 -24.13 -4.03 -4.47
N PRO A 63 -25.12 -4.46 -3.66
CA PRO A 63 -26.33 -3.65 -3.44
C PRO A 63 -26.03 -2.34 -2.69
N LYS A 64 -25.01 -2.32 -1.83
CA LYS A 64 -24.54 -1.10 -1.14
C LYS A 64 -23.96 -0.07 -2.11
N VAL A 65 -23.14 -0.51 -3.07
CA VAL A 65 -22.60 0.35 -4.15
C VAL A 65 -23.73 0.86 -5.04
N PHE A 66 -24.69 0.01 -5.39
CA PHE A 66 -25.86 0.42 -6.18
C PHE A 66 -26.70 1.48 -5.44
N LEU A 67 -26.95 1.29 -4.15
CA LEU A 67 -27.67 2.25 -3.31
C LEU A 67 -26.89 3.57 -3.17
N PHE A 68 -25.57 3.50 -2.96
CA PHE A 68 -24.71 4.69 -2.89
C PHE A 68 -24.74 5.50 -4.19
N ARG A 69 -24.68 4.82 -5.35
CA ARG A 69 -24.67 5.47 -6.66
C ARG A 69 -25.99 6.14 -7.00
N ASN A 70 -27.12 5.52 -6.66
CA ASN A 70 -28.45 6.02 -7.03
C ASN A 70 -29.08 6.93 -5.95
N PHE A 71 -28.71 6.76 -4.68
CA PHE A 71 -29.29 7.48 -3.54
C PHE A 71 -28.18 7.96 -2.57
N PRO A 72 -27.44 9.04 -2.93
CA PRO A 72 -26.30 9.51 -2.15
C PRO A 72 -26.68 10.03 -0.75
N LEU A 73 -27.91 10.49 -0.55
CA LEU A 73 -28.43 10.98 0.74
C LEU A 73 -28.57 9.85 1.78
N THR A 74 -29.10 8.69 1.38
CA THR A 74 -29.26 7.52 2.28
C THR A 74 -27.92 6.86 2.62
N ALA A 75 -26.94 6.95 1.72
CA ALA A 75 -25.63 6.37 1.94
C ALA A 75 -24.82 7.07 3.04
N LYS A 76 -24.93 8.40 3.14
CA LYS A 76 -24.29 9.18 4.21
C LYS A 76 -24.82 8.82 5.60
N LEU A 77 -26.09 8.42 5.70
CA LEU A 77 -26.72 8.03 6.97
C LEU A 77 -26.34 6.60 7.41
N LEU A 78 -25.97 5.72 6.46
CA LEU A 78 -25.82 4.28 6.72
C LEU A 78 -24.38 3.79 6.95
N ASN A 79 -23.39 4.69 7.12
CA ASN A 79 -21.97 4.37 7.33
C ASN A 79 -21.49 3.16 6.49
N ILE A 80 -21.73 3.22 5.18
CA ILE A 80 -21.52 2.10 4.27
C ILE A 80 -20.03 1.93 3.99
N THR A 81 -19.42 0.91 4.58
CA THR A 81 -18.05 0.48 4.25
C THR A 81 -18.06 -0.45 3.04
N PHE A 82 -17.17 -0.21 2.08
CA PHE A 82 -17.03 -1.01 0.86
C PHE A 82 -16.00 -2.13 0.99
N PHE A 83 -15.01 -1.93 1.85
CA PHE A 83 -13.93 -2.89 2.09
C PHE A 83 -14.32 -3.95 3.12
N HIS A 84 -13.65 -5.10 3.04
CA HIS A 84 -13.88 -6.18 3.99
C HIS A 84 -13.38 -5.77 5.38
N PRO A 85 -14.20 -5.89 6.47
CA PRO A 85 -13.79 -5.47 7.81
C PRO A 85 -12.48 -6.08 8.28
N LYS A 86 -12.24 -7.36 7.95
CA LYS A 86 -10.97 -8.05 8.21
C LYS A 86 -9.74 -7.31 7.67
N VAL A 87 -9.84 -6.65 6.51
CA VAL A 87 -8.71 -5.90 5.94
C VAL A 87 -8.37 -4.71 6.84
N SER A 88 -9.38 -3.93 7.22
CA SER A 88 -9.19 -2.76 8.09
C SER A 88 -8.68 -3.16 9.47
N GLU A 89 -9.20 -4.26 10.04
CA GLU A 89 -8.79 -4.80 11.34
C GLU A 89 -7.32 -5.27 11.31
N THR A 90 -6.95 -6.11 10.34
CA THR A 90 -5.58 -6.62 10.24
C THR A 90 -4.58 -5.50 10.01
N LEU A 91 -4.85 -4.57 9.08
CA LEU A 91 -3.94 -3.44 8.83
C LEU A 91 -3.83 -2.50 10.03
N SER A 92 -4.94 -2.25 10.74
CA SER A 92 -4.91 -1.43 11.95
C SER A 92 -4.09 -2.11 13.05
N SER A 93 -4.22 -3.43 13.23
CA SER A 93 -3.40 -4.19 14.18
C SER A 93 -1.93 -4.10 13.83
N ILE A 94 -1.56 -4.32 12.57
CA ILE A 94 -0.17 -4.24 12.09
C ILE A 94 0.40 -2.86 12.38
N ILE A 95 -0.25 -1.78 11.96
CA ILE A 95 0.26 -0.42 12.16
C ILE A 95 0.40 -0.13 13.66
N LYS A 96 -0.59 -0.48 14.47
CA LYS A 96 -0.56 -0.29 15.93
C LYS A 96 0.60 -1.04 16.58
N GLU A 97 0.80 -2.30 16.20
CA GLU A 97 1.86 -3.15 16.72
C GLU A 97 3.24 -2.68 16.29
N THR A 98 3.41 -2.32 15.02
CA THR A 98 4.66 -1.77 14.48
C THR A 98 5.05 -0.49 15.22
N ILE A 99 4.12 0.45 15.41
CA ILE A 99 4.37 1.69 16.16
C ILE A 99 4.78 1.38 17.60
N ARG A 100 4.02 0.50 18.27
CA ARG A 100 4.30 0.10 19.67
C ARG A 100 5.69 -0.51 19.79
N TYR A 101 6.02 -1.49 18.95
CA TYR A 101 7.32 -2.17 18.95
C TYR A 101 8.46 -1.17 18.77
N ARG A 102 8.33 -0.23 17.83
CA ARG A 102 9.37 0.79 17.58
C ARG A 102 9.56 1.75 18.74
N LYS A 103 8.46 2.18 19.39
CA LYS A 103 8.54 3.04 20.57
C LYS A 103 9.15 2.35 21.78
N GLU A 104 8.82 1.08 22.00
CA GLU A 104 9.35 0.28 23.11
C GLU A 104 10.84 -0.06 22.92
N ASN A 105 11.26 -0.34 21.69
CA ASN A 105 12.62 -0.80 21.39
C ASN A 105 13.53 0.30 20.82
N ASN A 106 13.04 1.53 20.67
CA ASN A 106 13.75 2.67 20.05
C ASN A 106 14.33 2.32 18.66
N VAL A 107 13.55 1.60 17.85
CA VAL A 107 13.95 1.16 16.50
C VAL A 107 13.44 2.15 15.46
N THR A 108 14.32 2.57 14.56
CA THR A 108 13.99 3.30 13.33
C THR A 108 14.44 2.47 12.12
N ARG A 109 13.57 2.36 11.11
CA ARG A 109 13.77 1.56 9.88
C ARG A 109 13.73 2.42 8.60
N ASN A 110 13.41 3.72 8.72
CA ASN A 110 13.28 4.68 7.62
C ASN A 110 12.29 4.21 6.52
N ASP A 111 11.18 3.64 6.96
CA ASP A 111 10.11 3.16 6.07
C ASP A 111 8.87 4.06 6.12
N PHE A 112 7.80 3.66 5.43
CA PHE A 112 6.57 4.47 5.38
C PHE A 112 5.93 4.68 6.76
N VAL A 113 5.94 3.69 7.67
CA VAL A 113 5.42 3.89 9.03
C VAL A 113 6.25 4.91 9.80
N ASP A 114 7.57 4.92 9.62
CA ASP A 114 8.43 5.95 10.23
C ASP A 114 8.12 7.34 9.67
N LEU A 115 7.86 7.45 8.36
CA LEU A 115 7.43 8.70 7.77
C LEU A 115 6.11 9.19 8.40
N LEU A 116 5.12 8.30 8.56
CA LEU A 116 3.86 8.61 9.21
C LEU A 116 4.05 9.01 10.69
N LEU A 117 5.00 8.40 11.40
CA LEU A 117 5.35 8.75 12.78
C LEU A 117 5.99 10.14 12.87
N LYS A 118 6.94 10.46 11.99
CA LYS A 118 7.57 11.80 11.91
C LYS A 118 6.52 12.88 11.67
N VAL A 119 5.59 12.63 10.73
CA VAL A 119 4.46 13.53 10.45
C VAL A 119 3.55 13.67 11.67
N LYS A 120 3.21 12.57 12.35
CA LYS A 120 2.39 12.59 13.58
C LYS A 120 3.02 13.44 14.68
N GLU A 121 4.34 13.37 14.83
CA GLU A 121 5.09 14.05 15.88
C GLU A 121 5.44 15.52 15.54
N ASN A 122 4.94 16.03 14.40
CA ASN A 122 5.25 17.38 13.86
C ASN A 122 6.76 17.63 13.66
N GLN A 123 7.54 16.60 13.34
CA GLN A 123 8.89 16.81 12.85
C GLN A 123 8.77 17.33 11.41
N SER A 124 9.36 18.50 11.14
CA SER A 124 9.55 19.00 9.78
C SER A 124 10.30 17.94 8.98
N LEU A 125 9.75 17.51 7.85
CA LEU A 125 10.38 16.55 6.94
C LEU A 125 11.62 17.13 6.21
N GLU A 126 12.15 18.25 6.70
CA GLU A 126 13.11 19.11 6.00
C GLU A 126 14.56 18.91 6.47
N ASP A 127 14.83 18.01 7.41
CA ASP A 127 16.16 17.96 8.04
C ASP A 127 17.21 17.09 7.33
N ASP A 128 16.91 16.41 6.21
CA ASP A 128 17.91 15.52 5.56
C ASP A 128 18.26 15.77 4.08
N GLU A 129 17.54 16.60 3.29
CA GLU A 129 17.88 16.76 1.86
C GLU A 129 17.67 18.18 1.30
N GLU A 130 18.62 19.07 1.57
CA GLU A 130 18.75 20.29 0.77
C GLU A 130 19.48 19.97 -0.56
N LYS A 131 18.73 19.64 -1.63
CA LYS A 131 18.89 20.17 -3.01
C LYS A 131 18.13 19.34 -4.07
N HIS A 132 17.39 20.09 -4.90
CA HIS A 132 16.71 19.73 -6.17
C HIS A 132 15.22 19.36 -6.12
N ALA A 133 14.40 20.40 -6.17
CA ALA A 133 13.21 20.56 -7.03
C ALA A 133 12.22 19.38 -7.17
N VAL A 134 11.02 19.53 -6.61
CA VAL A 134 9.81 20.05 -7.28
C VAL A 134 8.70 20.07 -6.22
N GLU A 135 8.06 21.24 -6.02
CA GLU A 135 6.84 21.35 -5.24
C GLU A 135 5.76 20.42 -5.81
N GLN A 136 5.47 19.30 -5.14
CA GLN A 136 4.21 18.59 -5.34
C GLN A 136 3.29 18.84 -4.14
N LYS A 137 2.60 19.99 -4.21
CA LYS A 137 1.47 20.36 -3.35
C LYS A 137 0.32 19.37 -3.58
N GLY A 138 0.28 18.29 -2.80
CA GLY A 138 -0.66 17.20 -3.05
C GLY A 138 -1.09 16.38 -1.83
N ALA A 139 -1.31 16.99 -0.67
CA ALA A 139 -2.07 16.34 0.41
C ALA A 139 -2.70 17.32 1.41
N CYS A 140 -2.06 18.48 1.66
CA CYS A 140 -2.51 19.41 2.71
C CYS A 140 -3.01 20.75 2.14
N LYS A 141 -4.06 20.73 1.33
CA LYS A 141 -4.77 21.97 0.93
C LYS A 141 -6.29 21.91 1.10
N LEU A 142 -6.85 20.72 1.31
CA LEU A 142 -8.31 20.58 1.45
C LEU A 142 -8.80 21.00 2.85
N THR A 143 -7.97 20.89 3.88
CA THR A 143 -8.30 21.30 5.26
C THR A 143 -8.30 22.82 5.45
N ASN A 144 -7.52 23.56 4.65
CA ASN A 144 -7.44 25.03 4.73
C ASN A 144 -8.59 25.76 4.00
N LEU A 145 -9.35 25.07 3.13
CA LEU A 145 -10.49 25.65 2.40
C LEU A 145 -11.81 25.59 3.17
N LEU A 146 -11.89 24.79 4.25
CA LEU A 146 -13.08 24.71 5.10
C LEU A 146 -13.06 25.74 6.25
N LYS A 147 -11.99 26.53 6.39
CA LYS A 147 -11.79 27.49 7.49
C LYS A 147 -12.16 28.94 7.17
N THR A 148 -12.59 29.27 5.96
CA THR A 148 -13.09 30.62 5.64
C THR A 148 -14.55 30.75 6.05
N GLY A 149 -14.82 30.89 7.35
CA GLY A 149 -16.21 31.06 7.78
C GLY A 149 -16.55 31.19 9.24
N THR A 150 -15.63 31.28 10.21
CA THR A 150 -15.93 31.88 11.54
C THR A 150 -14.63 32.16 12.30
N GLN A 151 -14.37 33.43 12.59
CA GLN A 151 -13.41 33.81 13.63
C GLN A 151 -14.10 33.60 14.97
N ASP A 152 -13.58 32.68 15.79
CA ASP A 152 -13.33 32.93 17.20
C ASP A 152 -12.68 31.72 17.88
N ASN A 153 -11.79 32.06 18.81
CA ASN A 153 -11.11 31.24 19.82
C ASN A 153 -9.81 30.48 19.48
N LYS A 154 -8.84 30.79 20.34
CA LYS A 154 -7.54 30.17 20.54
C LYS A 154 -7.74 28.70 20.91
N ASP A 155 -7.46 27.80 19.98
CA ASP A 155 -6.77 26.53 20.22
C ASP A 155 -6.28 26.07 18.85
N LEU A 156 -4.97 26.21 18.62
CA LEU A 156 -4.30 25.61 17.47
C LEU A 156 -4.30 24.10 17.67
N VAL A 157 -5.44 23.45 17.40
CA VAL A 157 -5.48 22.01 17.15
C VAL A 157 -4.71 21.81 15.85
N LYS A 158 -3.39 21.64 15.96
CA LYS A 158 -2.61 20.91 14.96
C LYS A 158 -3.25 19.53 14.94
N ASP A 159 -4.01 19.21 13.89
CA ASP A 159 -4.55 17.86 13.70
C ASP A 159 -3.36 16.91 13.61
N GLN A 160 -3.04 16.27 14.74
CA GLN A 160 -2.05 15.21 14.79
C GLN A 160 -2.64 14.01 14.08
N LEU A 161 -1.89 13.45 13.14
CA LEU A 161 -2.30 12.27 12.39
C LEU A 161 -2.76 11.15 13.34
N THR A 162 -4.02 10.75 13.26
CA THR A 162 -4.62 9.69 14.08
C THR A 162 -4.14 8.31 13.64
N LEU A 163 -4.28 7.29 14.50
CA LEU A 163 -3.91 5.91 14.13
C LEU A 163 -4.77 5.40 12.97
N GLU A 164 -6.03 5.82 12.95
CA GLU A 164 -7.01 5.53 11.90
C GLU A 164 -6.57 6.15 10.58
N GLU A 165 -6.11 7.40 10.57
CA GLU A 165 -5.57 8.05 9.36
C GLU A 165 -4.26 7.41 8.90
N MET A 166 -3.35 7.05 9.82
CA MET A 166 -2.13 6.29 9.47
C MET A 166 -2.49 4.96 8.80
N THR A 167 -3.45 4.24 9.38
CA THR A 167 -3.95 2.96 8.84
C THR A 167 -4.58 3.17 7.46
N ALA A 168 -5.37 4.23 7.29
CA ALA A 168 -6.00 4.55 6.01
C ALA A 168 -4.96 4.87 4.93
N GLN A 169 -3.90 5.62 5.24
CA GLN A 169 -2.82 5.91 4.30
C GLN A 169 -2.05 4.64 3.93
N ALA A 170 -1.72 3.80 4.91
CA ALA A 170 -1.05 2.53 4.67
C ALA A 170 -1.92 1.57 3.82
N PHE A 171 -3.23 1.57 4.04
CA PHE A 171 -4.19 0.83 3.21
C PHE A 171 -4.16 1.30 1.76
N VAL A 172 -4.20 2.62 1.51
CA VAL A 172 -4.16 3.17 0.15
C VAL A 172 -2.85 2.81 -0.55
N PHE A 173 -1.72 2.93 0.16
CA PHE A 173 -0.41 2.55 -0.37
C PHE A 173 -0.38 1.07 -0.77
N PHE A 174 -0.86 0.18 0.12
CA PHE A 174 -0.90 -1.25 -0.14
C PHE A 174 -1.82 -1.61 -1.31
N ALA A 175 -3.05 -1.07 -1.32
CA ALA A 175 -4.00 -1.31 -2.40
C ALA A 175 -3.47 -0.79 -3.75
N ALA A 176 -2.92 0.42 -3.78
CA ALA A 176 -2.39 0.99 -5.02
C ALA A 176 -1.20 0.19 -5.56
N GLY A 177 -0.28 -0.23 -4.69
CA GLY A 177 0.94 -0.93 -5.09
C GLY A 177 0.75 -2.39 -5.48
N PHE A 178 -0.19 -3.10 -4.83
CA PHE A 178 -0.33 -4.56 -4.97
C PHE A 178 -0.72 -4.98 -6.39
N GLU A 179 -1.92 -4.63 -6.85
CA GLU A 179 -2.48 -5.19 -8.09
C GLU A 179 -1.89 -4.54 -9.34
N THR A 180 -1.55 -3.25 -9.25
CA THR A 180 -1.06 -2.47 -10.40
C THR A 180 0.33 -2.92 -10.81
N ALA A 181 1.27 -3.06 -9.85
CA ALA A 181 2.61 -3.52 -10.13
C ALA A 181 2.61 -4.99 -10.60
N ALA A 182 1.81 -5.84 -9.94
CA ALA A 182 1.66 -7.24 -10.35
C ALA A 182 1.15 -7.37 -11.78
N SER A 183 0.10 -6.64 -12.14
CA SER A 183 -0.46 -6.66 -13.49
C SER A 183 0.51 -6.08 -14.53
N THR A 184 1.13 -4.93 -14.24
CA THR A 184 2.07 -4.26 -15.16
C THR A 184 3.25 -5.16 -15.48
N THR A 185 3.89 -5.74 -14.47
CA THR A 185 5.02 -6.65 -14.65
C THR A 185 4.59 -7.94 -15.34
N SER A 186 3.39 -8.46 -15.05
CA SER A 186 2.87 -9.64 -15.76
C SER A 186 2.68 -9.37 -17.25
N PHE A 187 2.13 -8.21 -17.61
CA PHE A 187 2.01 -7.79 -19.02
C PHE A 187 3.37 -7.57 -19.67
N CYS A 188 4.30 -6.94 -18.96
CA CYS A 188 5.68 -6.77 -19.44
C CYS A 188 6.32 -8.12 -19.76
N LEU A 189 6.26 -9.09 -18.84
CA LEU A 189 6.80 -10.44 -19.04
C LEU A 189 6.10 -11.18 -20.18
N TYR A 190 4.78 -10.98 -20.34
CA TYR A 190 4.03 -11.53 -21.46
C TYR A 190 4.51 -10.98 -22.80
N GLU A 191 4.68 -9.65 -22.91
CA GLU A 191 5.16 -9.00 -24.13
C GLU A 191 6.61 -9.38 -24.44
N LEU A 192 7.48 -9.49 -23.43
CA LEU A 192 8.85 -9.97 -23.62
C LEU A 192 8.87 -11.41 -24.16
N ALA A 193 8.06 -12.31 -23.60
CA ALA A 193 7.95 -13.69 -24.07
C ALA A 193 7.42 -13.81 -25.50
N LYS A 194 6.63 -12.83 -25.96
CA LYS A 194 6.11 -12.76 -27.35
C LYS A 194 7.08 -12.11 -28.33
N ASN A 195 8.06 -11.35 -27.86
CA ASN A 195 9.00 -10.59 -28.67
C ASN A 195 10.47 -10.95 -28.34
N PRO A 196 10.98 -12.09 -28.84
CA PRO A 196 12.32 -12.60 -28.46
C PRO A 196 13.48 -11.65 -28.75
N SER A 197 13.40 -10.84 -29.82
CA SER A 197 14.43 -9.84 -30.14
C SER A 197 14.53 -8.74 -29.08
N VAL A 198 13.40 -8.32 -28.52
CA VAL A 198 13.34 -7.33 -27.44
C VAL A 198 13.82 -7.95 -26.14
N GLN A 199 13.40 -9.18 -25.84
CA GLN A 199 13.85 -9.92 -24.66
C GLN A 199 15.37 -10.12 -24.66
N GLU A 200 15.96 -10.53 -25.78
CA GLU A 200 17.39 -10.75 -25.89
C GLU A 200 18.18 -9.46 -25.70
N ARG A 201 17.73 -8.37 -26.34
CA ARG A 201 18.33 -7.05 -26.14
C ARG A 201 18.27 -6.62 -24.67
N LEU A 202 17.13 -6.79 -23.99
CA LEU A 202 17.00 -6.46 -22.57
C LEU A 202 17.96 -7.29 -21.70
N ARG A 203 18.17 -8.58 -22.02
CA ARG A 203 19.12 -9.42 -21.28
C ARG A 203 20.56 -8.92 -21.45
N GLN A 204 20.95 -8.56 -22.67
CA GLN A 204 22.27 -7.98 -22.93
C GLN A 204 22.46 -6.66 -22.15
N GLU A 205 21.45 -5.78 -22.17
CA GLU A 205 21.48 -4.53 -21.40
C GLU A 205 21.62 -4.79 -19.88
N ILE A 206 21.03 -5.86 -19.34
CA ILE A 206 21.17 -6.23 -17.93
C ILE A 206 22.57 -6.80 -17.62
N ASP A 207 23.11 -7.64 -18.50
CA ASP A 207 24.43 -8.28 -18.31
C ASP A 207 25.60 -7.29 -18.45
N GLU A 208 25.36 -6.13 -19.10
CA GLU A 208 26.34 -5.05 -19.26
C GLU A 208 26.42 -4.07 -18.07
N VAL A 209 25.47 -4.10 -17.13
CA VAL A 209 25.38 -3.20 -15.95
C VAL A 209 25.94 -3.86 -14.69
#